data_AF-A0A812NBQ9-F1
#
_entry.id   AF-A0A812NBQ9-F1
#
_cell.length_a   1.000
_cell.length_b   1.000
_cell.length_c   1.000
_cell.angle_alpha   90.00
_cell.angle_beta   90.00
_cell.angle_gamma   90.00
#
_symmetry.space_group_name_H-M   'P 1'
#
loop_
_entity.id
_entity.type
_entity.pdbx_description
1 polymer ?
#
loop_
_entity_poly.entity_id
_entity_poly.type
_entity_poly.pdbx_seq_one_letter_code
_entity_poly.pdbx_strand_id
1 'polypeptide(L)'
;LVADRGDPAVLQSLHNAVESIPGYVQMSTFFFILAPPVQHMETGCLLSYSSWKARGWCRLERAAHCLALESMSAPVVVEGPELQYATHHVETLLQPVGAGEFRSEYDKEKAASLLRAMVTRKMVFYQDHGDLQRYRVMLNTRHLYLQNLPLENDRFNSGSPSGFLSGKVSGRADPSSFMRWNEFDALEPCANTWPPLIAAALSGGASLVAELLNAEADVNYQVPESEPILNVAAGMSALHICSMLGNNRALKALIDGQADLSISDSHGKTALDRAHEMKNHDAVVHLLCTGDGEIPGHADTLATCCAACRSISIHRLNWLNFRLQNIFDHLIIHQGLTLFCT
;
A
#
# COMPACT_ATOMS: atom_id res chain seq x y z
N LEU A 1 23.25 13.99 -23.96
CA LEU A 1 23.15 14.67 -22.64
C LEU A 1 24.14 14.15 -21.57
N VAL A 2 25.11 13.30 -21.90
CA VAL A 2 26.06 12.72 -20.91
C VAL A 2 27.39 13.50 -20.83
N ALA A 3 27.66 14.42 -21.77
CA ALA A 3 28.98 15.05 -21.90
C ALA A 3 29.28 16.20 -20.90
N ASP A 4 28.29 16.71 -20.16
CA ASP A 4 28.43 18.01 -19.46
C ASP A 4 28.25 17.95 -17.94
N ARG A 5 28.19 16.75 -17.35
CA ARG A 5 27.99 16.58 -15.88
C ARG A 5 29.24 16.85 -15.03
N GLY A 6 30.34 17.27 -15.66
CA GLY A 6 31.55 17.69 -14.96
C GLY A 6 31.56 19.17 -14.60
N ASP A 7 30.68 19.98 -15.21
CA ASP A 7 30.56 21.41 -14.90
C ASP A 7 29.81 21.60 -13.57
N PRO A 8 30.44 22.21 -12.54
CA PRO A 8 29.79 22.52 -11.27
C PRO A 8 28.49 23.33 -11.42
N ALA A 9 28.39 24.21 -12.43
CA ALA A 9 27.19 24.99 -12.68
C ALA A 9 26.02 24.11 -13.15
N VAL A 10 26.28 23.18 -14.08
CA VAL A 10 25.28 22.22 -14.57
C VAL A 10 24.83 21.30 -13.44
N LEU A 11 25.76 20.81 -12.60
CA LEU A 11 25.43 20.02 -11.42
C LEU A 11 24.54 20.82 -10.44
N GLN A 12 24.88 22.07 -10.16
CA GLN A 12 24.07 22.92 -9.29
C GLN A 12 22.66 23.16 -9.87
N SER A 13 22.54 23.39 -11.17
CA SER A 13 21.24 23.54 -11.82
C SER A 13 20.40 22.25 -11.73
N LEU A 14 21.02 21.08 -11.88
CA LEU A 14 20.34 19.79 -11.70
C LEU A 14 19.88 19.60 -10.25
N HIS A 15 20.69 19.99 -9.27
CA HIS A 15 20.30 19.97 -7.85
C HIS A 15 19.10 20.87 -7.59
N ASN A 16 19.15 22.12 -8.07
CA ASN A 16 18.06 23.08 -7.90
C ASN A 16 16.75 22.58 -8.53
N ALA A 17 16.84 21.94 -9.71
CA ALA A 17 15.69 21.34 -10.37
C ALA A 17 15.05 20.25 -9.49
N VAL A 18 15.85 19.33 -8.95
CA VAL A 18 15.37 18.26 -8.06
C VAL A 18 14.78 18.82 -6.76
N GLU A 19 15.42 19.82 -6.15
CA GLU A 19 14.93 20.43 -4.91
C GLU A 19 13.65 21.25 -5.12
N SER A 20 13.41 21.74 -6.34
CA SER A 20 12.18 22.46 -6.68
C SER A 20 10.95 21.56 -6.86
N ILE A 21 11.10 20.23 -6.96
CA ILE A 21 10.00 19.28 -7.22
C ILE A 21 8.79 19.49 -6.31
N PRO A 22 8.95 19.50 -4.97
CA PRO A 22 7.81 19.71 -4.08
C PRO A 22 7.14 21.08 -4.29
N GLY A 23 7.93 22.11 -4.62
CA GLY A 23 7.47 23.47 -4.82
C GLY A 23 6.59 23.63 -6.05
N TYR A 24 7.09 23.25 -7.24
CA TYR A 24 6.30 23.45 -8.46
C TYR A 24 5.09 22.52 -8.52
N VAL A 25 5.20 21.28 -8.01
CA VAL A 25 4.07 20.35 -7.97
C VAL A 25 2.97 20.89 -7.07
N GLN A 26 3.31 21.45 -5.91
CA GLN A 26 2.32 22.04 -5.02
C GLN A 26 1.61 23.27 -5.63
N MET A 27 2.29 24.02 -6.50
CA MET A 27 1.69 25.15 -7.22
C MET A 27 0.87 24.73 -8.45
N SER A 28 0.89 23.44 -8.81
CA SER A 28 0.21 22.94 -10.01
C SER A 28 -1.23 22.56 -9.70
N THR A 29 -2.18 23.06 -10.49
CA THR A 29 -3.60 22.68 -10.39
C THR A 29 -3.86 21.27 -10.95
N PHE A 30 -3.16 20.93 -12.03
CA PHE A 30 -3.28 19.65 -12.72
C PHE A 30 -1.92 18.97 -12.83
N PHE A 31 -1.93 17.64 -12.77
CA PHE A 31 -0.75 16.81 -12.96
C PHE A 31 -0.98 15.86 -14.13
N PHE A 32 -0.32 16.13 -15.26
CA PHE A 32 -0.42 15.32 -16.47
C PHE A 32 0.84 14.47 -16.65
N ILE A 33 0.65 13.17 -16.87
CA ILE A 33 1.71 12.23 -17.23
C ILE A 33 1.56 11.96 -18.72
N LEU A 34 2.39 12.64 -19.53
CA LEU A 34 2.45 12.42 -20.97
C LEU A 34 3.37 11.23 -21.26
N ALA A 35 2.79 10.08 -21.55
CA ALA A 35 3.55 8.85 -21.75
C ALA A 35 3.05 8.03 -22.96
N PRO A 36 2.97 8.64 -24.16
CA PRO A 36 2.58 7.90 -25.35
C PRO A 36 3.58 6.79 -25.69
N PRO A 37 3.12 5.66 -26.25
CA PRO A 37 3.98 4.59 -26.69
C PRO A 37 4.86 5.09 -27.86
N VAL A 38 6.15 5.26 -27.62
CA VAL A 38 7.11 5.74 -28.62
C VAL A 38 8.39 4.92 -28.59
N GLN A 39 9.02 4.74 -29.74
CA GLN A 39 10.29 4.03 -29.83
C GLN A 39 11.45 4.96 -29.50
N HIS A 40 12.31 4.56 -28.56
CA HIS A 40 13.51 5.31 -28.24
C HIS A 40 14.49 5.26 -29.42
N MET A 41 14.93 6.42 -29.91
CA MET A 41 15.76 6.53 -31.12
C MET A 41 17.06 5.71 -31.08
N GLU A 42 17.79 5.76 -29.97
CA GLU A 42 19.11 5.10 -29.87
C GLU A 42 19.03 3.62 -29.46
N THR A 43 18.21 3.28 -28.47
CA THR A 43 18.12 1.91 -27.92
C THR A 43 17.09 1.05 -28.63
N GLY A 44 16.17 1.64 -29.40
CA GLY A 44 15.04 0.93 -30.00
C GLY A 44 13.98 0.46 -29.02
N CYS A 45 14.15 0.69 -27.71
CA CYS A 45 13.22 0.26 -26.67
C CYS A 45 11.89 1.01 -26.77
N LEU A 46 10.78 0.31 -26.47
CA LEU A 46 9.46 0.93 -26.35
C LEU A 46 9.38 1.73 -25.05
N LEU A 47 9.24 3.04 -25.16
CA LEU A 47 8.86 3.93 -24.08
C LEU A 47 7.33 3.98 -24.01
N SER A 48 6.78 3.91 -22.81
CA SER A 48 5.34 3.93 -22.51
C SER A 48 5.11 4.38 -21.07
N TYR A 49 3.86 4.48 -20.64
CA TYR A 49 3.53 4.67 -19.22
C TYR A 49 4.20 3.62 -18.30
N SER A 50 4.39 2.39 -18.78
CA SER A 50 5.10 1.35 -18.04
C SER A 50 6.58 1.68 -17.81
N SER A 51 7.27 2.21 -18.82
CA SER A 51 8.65 2.66 -18.68
C SER A 51 8.77 3.92 -17.81
N TRP A 52 7.77 4.81 -17.86
CA TRP A 52 7.71 6.01 -17.04
C TRP A 52 7.58 5.65 -15.56
N LYS A 53 6.61 4.79 -15.21
CA LYS A 53 6.39 4.36 -13.83
C LYS A 53 7.51 3.47 -13.29
N ALA A 54 8.42 2.96 -14.12
CA ALA A 54 9.60 2.23 -13.64
C ALA A 54 10.65 3.15 -12.99
N ARG A 55 10.68 4.45 -13.34
CA ARG A 55 11.73 5.38 -12.94
C ARG A 55 11.51 5.98 -11.55
N GLY A 56 12.55 5.99 -10.71
CA GLY A 56 12.50 6.53 -9.35
C GLY A 56 12.06 7.98 -9.26
N TRP A 57 12.63 8.86 -10.11
CA TRP A 57 12.26 10.28 -10.14
C TRP A 57 10.80 10.52 -10.58
N CYS A 58 10.31 9.76 -11.55
CA CYS A 58 8.92 9.88 -12.01
C CYS A 58 7.93 9.46 -10.91
N ARG A 59 8.27 8.40 -10.15
CA ARG A 59 7.51 8.03 -8.96
C ARG A 59 7.55 9.11 -7.88
N LEU A 60 8.70 9.78 -7.69
CA LEU A 60 8.82 10.89 -6.75
C LEU A 60 7.93 12.07 -7.14
N GLU A 61 7.85 12.44 -8.42
CA GLU A 61 6.95 13.49 -8.90
C GLU A 61 5.48 13.14 -8.64
N ARG A 62 5.06 11.90 -8.95
CA ARG A 62 3.71 11.42 -8.61
C ARG A 62 3.45 11.47 -7.10
N ALA A 63 4.43 11.06 -6.29
CA ALA A 63 4.33 11.11 -4.84
C ALA A 63 4.23 12.54 -4.32
N ALA A 64 5.02 13.47 -4.89
CA ALA A 64 4.96 14.89 -4.57
C ALA A 64 3.57 15.48 -4.84
N HIS A 65 2.91 15.05 -5.92
CA HIS A 65 1.54 15.47 -6.22
C HIS A 65 0.54 14.97 -5.20
N CYS A 66 0.66 13.70 -4.80
CA CYS A 66 -0.19 13.12 -3.75
C CYS A 66 0.05 13.77 -2.37
N LEU A 67 1.26 14.26 -2.13
CA LEU A 67 1.68 14.86 -0.86
C LEU A 67 1.63 16.41 -0.87
N ALA A 68 1.18 17.03 -1.97
CA ALA A 68 0.97 18.47 -2.02
C ALA A 68 -0.13 18.88 -1.03
N LEU A 69 0.04 19.97 -0.29
CA LEU A 69 -0.78 20.26 0.90
C LEU A 69 -2.29 20.39 0.61
N GLU A 70 -2.65 21.06 -0.47
CA GLU A 70 -4.04 21.37 -0.81
C GLU A 70 -4.58 20.55 -2.00
N SER A 71 -3.71 19.84 -2.73
CA SER A 71 -4.13 19.06 -3.90
C SER A 71 -4.73 17.72 -3.49
N MET A 72 -5.91 17.43 -4.05
CA MET A 72 -6.54 16.11 -4.04
C MET A 72 -6.92 15.68 -5.48
N SER A 73 -6.34 16.34 -6.49
CA SER A 73 -6.65 16.01 -7.88
C SER A 73 -5.97 14.69 -8.28
N ALA A 74 -6.70 13.86 -9.01
CA ALA A 74 -6.14 12.63 -9.58
C ALA A 74 -5.11 12.98 -10.67
N PRO A 75 -3.94 12.33 -10.72
CA PRO A 75 -3.03 12.47 -11.85
C PRO A 75 -3.69 11.93 -13.12
N VAL A 76 -3.54 12.65 -14.23
CA VAL A 76 -4.11 12.27 -15.54
C VAL A 76 -3.00 11.71 -16.42
N VAL A 77 -3.15 10.45 -16.84
CA VAL A 77 -2.24 9.81 -17.79
C VAL A 77 -2.76 10.04 -19.20
N VAL A 78 -1.86 10.43 -20.09
CA VAL A 78 -2.12 10.64 -21.52
C VAL A 78 -1.18 9.74 -22.31
N GLU A 79 -1.72 8.64 -22.84
CA GLU A 79 -0.97 7.72 -23.72
C GLU A 79 -1.26 7.99 -25.20
N GLY A 80 -2.27 8.81 -25.51
CA GLY A 80 -2.58 9.22 -26.87
C GLY A 80 -3.69 10.26 -26.94
N PRO A 81 -4.02 10.73 -28.15
CA PRO A 81 -5.09 11.72 -28.36
C PRO A 81 -6.48 11.21 -27.94
N GLU A 82 -6.67 9.89 -27.92
CA GLU A 82 -7.94 9.25 -27.54
C GLU A 82 -7.83 8.38 -26.27
N LEU A 83 -6.62 8.24 -25.70
CA LEU A 83 -6.38 7.41 -24.52
C LEU A 83 -5.86 8.29 -23.37
N GLN A 84 -6.79 8.78 -22.57
CA GLN A 84 -6.55 9.58 -21.37
C GLN A 84 -7.38 9.03 -20.21
N TYR A 85 -6.77 8.89 -19.04
CA TYR A 85 -7.47 8.41 -17.86
C TYR A 85 -6.86 8.96 -16.56
N ALA A 86 -7.70 9.10 -15.54
CA ALA A 86 -7.27 9.49 -14.20
C ALA A 86 -6.73 8.27 -13.42
N THR A 87 -5.73 8.49 -12.60
CA THR A 87 -5.12 7.48 -11.71
C THR A 87 -5.42 7.80 -10.24
N HIS A 88 -5.28 6.81 -9.36
CA HIS A 88 -5.59 6.97 -7.93
C HIS A 88 -4.33 7.20 -7.08
N HIS A 89 -4.46 7.99 -6.01
CA HIS A 89 -3.37 8.24 -5.06
C HIS A 89 -2.79 6.96 -4.43
N VAL A 90 -3.61 5.92 -4.26
CA VAL A 90 -3.20 4.61 -3.76
C VAL A 90 -2.07 3.99 -4.61
N GLU A 91 -1.96 4.32 -5.91
CA GLU A 91 -0.86 3.85 -6.74
C GLU A 91 0.52 4.27 -6.22
N THR A 92 0.62 5.43 -5.57
CA THR A 92 1.88 5.89 -4.96
C THR A 92 2.34 4.96 -3.84
N LEU A 93 1.40 4.32 -3.14
CA LEU A 93 1.69 3.36 -2.08
C LEU A 93 2.03 1.98 -2.63
N LEU A 94 1.33 1.54 -3.68
CA LEU A 94 1.57 0.25 -4.33
C LEU A 94 2.85 0.24 -5.18
N GLN A 95 3.24 1.40 -5.68
CA GLN A 95 4.41 1.62 -6.49
C GLN A 95 5.28 2.71 -5.84
N PRO A 96 5.89 2.39 -4.68
CA PRO A 96 6.63 3.36 -3.90
C PRO A 96 7.87 3.84 -4.64
N VAL A 97 8.36 5.01 -4.25
CA VAL A 97 9.49 5.68 -4.87
C VAL A 97 10.75 4.82 -4.82
N GLY A 98 11.02 4.17 -3.67
CA GLY A 98 12.22 3.34 -3.49
C GLY A 98 12.25 2.06 -4.32
N ALA A 99 11.12 1.63 -4.89
CA ALA A 99 11.06 0.53 -5.85
C ALA A 99 11.35 0.96 -7.29
N GLY A 100 11.55 2.25 -7.54
CA GLY A 100 11.89 2.77 -8.86
C GLY A 100 13.38 2.64 -9.18
N GLU A 101 13.68 2.62 -10.47
CA GLU A 101 15.03 2.62 -11.00
C GLU A 101 15.67 4.00 -10.85
N PHE A 102 16.77 4.05 -10.07
CA PHE A 102 17.63 5.23 -9.92
C PHE A 102 18.94 5.01 -10.66
N ARG A 103 19.55 6.11 -11.12
CA ARG A 103 20.86 6.04 -11.79
C ARG A 103 22.02 5.85 -10.81
N SER A 104 21.83 6.23 -9.55
CA SER A 104 22.82 6.12 -8.49
C SER A 104 22.14 6.02 -7.13
N GLU A 105 22.84 5.48 -6.14
CA GLU A 105 22.38 5.47 -4.74
C GLU A 105 22.25 6.89 -4.17
N TYR A 106 23.09 7.83 -4.62
CA TYR A 106 23.00 9.23 -4.24
C TYR A 106 21.64 9.85 -4.63
N ASP A 107 21.16 9.58 -5.84
CA ASP A 107 19.84 10.04 -6.28
C ASP A 107 18.72 9.46 -5.41
N LYS A 108 18.89 8.20 -4.99
CA LYS A 108 17.95 7.49 -4.13
C LYS A 108 17.92 8.08 -2.71
N GLU A 109 19.07 8.46 -2.16
CA GLU A 109 19.19 9.17 -0.88
C GLU A 109 18.52 10.56 -0.94
N LYS A 110 18.74 11.30 -2.03
CA LYS A 110 18.08 12.60 -2.25
C LYS A 110 16.57 12.47 -2.36
N ALA A 111 16.07 11.50 -3.12
CA ALA A 111 14.65 11.20 -3.19
C ALA A 111 14.07 10.85 -1.81
N ALA A 112 14.81 10.08 -1.00
CA ALA A 112 14.40 9.73 0.36
C ALA A 112 14.28 10.96 1.27
N SER A 113 15.26 11.87 1.23
CA SER A 113 15.25 13.11 2.00
C SER A 113 14.05 14.01 1.62
N LEU A 114 13.81 14.20 0.32
CA LEU A 114 12.68 14.99 -0.17
C LEU A 114 11.34 14.37 0.23
N LEU A 115 11.20 13.06 0.07
CA LEU A 115 9.96 12.37 0.40
C LEU A 115 9.64 12.41 1.89
N ARG A 116 10.65 12.24 2.76
CA ARG A 116 10.49 12.42 4.22
C ARG A 116 10.01 13.82 4.57
N ALA A 117 10.59 14.85 3.95
CA ALA A 117 10.18 16.24 4.16
C ALA A 117 8.72 16.46 3.74
N MET A 118 8.31 15.95 2.57
CA MET A 118 6.93 16.08 2.07
C MET A 118 5.91 15.38 2.97
N VAL A 119 6.17 14.12 3.37
CA VAL A 119 5.29 13.38 4.30
C VAL A 119 5.15 14.12 5.63
N THR A 120 6.26 14.58 6.19
CA THR A 120 6.26 15.34 7.46
C THR A 120 5.43 16.61 7.34
N ARG A 121 5.64 17.39 6.27
CA ARG A 121 4.95 18.65 6.06
C ARG A 121 3.44 18.45 5.88
N LYS A 122 3.04 17.39 5.17
CA LYS A 122 1.63 17.04 4.99
C LYS A 122 0.97 16.58 6.30
N MET A 123 1.70 15.83 7.15
CA MET A 123 1.23 15.48 8.49
C MET A 123 1.04 16.71 9.38
N VAL A 124 2.04 17.59 9.45
CA VAL A 124 1.97 18.85 10.22
C VAL A 124 0.80 19.70 9.72
N PHE A 125 0.62 19.79 8.40
CA PHE A 125 -0.52 20.49 7.81
C PHE A 125 -1.86 19.94 8.30
N TYR A 126 -2.06 18.60 8.33
CA TYR A 126 -3.30 18.03 8.87
C TYR A 126 -3.49 18.35 10.35
N GLN A 127 -2.41 18.27 11.14
CA GLN A 127 -2.46 18.58 12.57
C GLN A 127 -2.82 20.05 12.81
N ASP A 128 -2.21 20.98 12.08
CA ASP A 128 -2.46 22.42 12.17
C ASP A 128 -3.91 22.80 11.78
N HIS A 129 -4.55 22.01 10.91
CA HIS A 129 -5.95 22.19 10.51
C HIS A 129 -6.94 21.39 11.37
N GLY A 130 -6.47 20.65 12.38
CA GLY A 130 -7.32 19.82 13.23
C GLY A 130 -7.89 18.58 12.55
N ASP A 131 -7.34 18.18 11.39
CA ASP A 131 -7.76 16.98 10.67
C ASP A 131 -7.04 15.74 11.22
N LEU A 132 -7.48 15.31 12.40
CA LEU A 132 -6.87 14.23 13.15
C LEU A 132 -6.99 12.89 12.41
N GLN A 133 -8.07 12.69 11.65
CA GLN A 133 -8.30 11.49 10.87
C GLN A 133 -7.24 11.32 9.78
N ARG A 134 -7.02 12.36 8.95
CA ARG A 134 -5.99 12.31 7.89
C ARG A 134 -4.58 12.30 8.45
N TYR A 135 -4.36 12.98 9.58
CA TYR A 135 -3.10 12.87 10.32
C TYR A 135 -2.80 11.41 10.71
N ARG A 136 -3.75 10.71 11.36
CA ARG A 136 -3.60 9.30 11.77
C ARG A 136 -3.38 8.39 10.56
N VAL A 137 -4.13 8.60 9.48
CA VAL A 137 -3.97 7.84 8.24
C VAL A 137 -2.56 8.00 7.67
N MET A 138 -2.08 9.24 7.53
CA MET A 138 -0.75 9.55 7.01
C MET A 138 0.35 9.02 7.93
N LEU A 139 0.19 9.21 9.24
CA LEU A 139 1.10 8.67 10.25
C LEU A 139 1.23 7.16 10.02
N ASN A 140 0.14 6.40 10.09
CA ASN A 140 0.22 4.94 10.05
C ASN A 140 0.62 4.37 8.68
N THR A 141 0.49 5.11 7.59
CA THR A 141 0.92 4.68 6.25
C THR A 141 2.27 5.25 5.78
N ARG A 142 2.93 6.10 6.57
CA ARG A 142 4.21 6.74 6.19
C ARG A 142 5.31 5.78 5.74
N HIS A 143 5.34 4.59 6.34
CA HIS A 143 6.31 3.56 6.01
C HIS A 143 6.15 3.01 4.59
N LEU A 144 4.93 3.05 4.03
CA LEU A 144 4.66 2.63 2.65
C LEU A 144 5.25 3.61 1.63
N TYR A 145 5.17 4.92 1.88
CA TYR A 145 5.83 5.93 1.05
C TYR A 145 7.36 5.75 1.05
N LEU A 146 7.92 5.41 2.21
CA LEU A 146 9.37 5.30 2.43
C LEU A 146 9.94 3.91 2.13
N GLN A 147 9.13 2.99 1.60
CA GLN A 147 9.56 1.62 1.31
C GLN A 147 10.72 1.60 0.32
N ASN A 148 11.71 0.71 0.59
CA ASN A 148 12.92 0.50 -0.21
C ASN A 148 13.86 1.73 -0.35
N LEU A 149 13.68 2.76 0.48
CA LEU A 149 14.57 3.93 0.52
C LEU A 149 15.58 3.82 1.69
N PRO A 150 16.76 4.45 1.57
CA PRO A 150 17.75 4.46 2.65
C PRO A 150 17.21 5.17 3.90
N LEU A 151 17.46 4.54 5.05
CA LEU A 151 17.12 5.07 6.37
C LEU A 151 18.15 6.13 6.78
N GLU A 152 17.72 7.18 7.47
CA GLU A 152 18.65 8.16 8.05
C GLU A 152 19.39 7.58 9.26
N ASN A 153 20.65 7.98 9.44
CA ASN A 153 21.36 7.74 10.70
C ASN A 153 20.84 8.71 11.77
N ASP A 154 19.98 8.20 12.66
CA ASP A 154 19.29 8.88 13.76
C ASP A 154 20.22 9.59 14.78
N ARG A 155 20.77 10.77 14.45
CA ARG A 155 21.47 11.60 15.46
C ARG A 155 20.75 12.89 15.86
N PHE A 156 19.69 13.29 15.15
CA PHE A 156 19.06 14.61 15.37
C PHE A 156 17.60 14.59 15.87
N ASN A 157 17.03 13.43 16.18
CA ASN A 157 15.58 13.31 16.31
C ASN A 157 15.08 12.48 17.50
N SER A 158 15.85 12.44 18.59
CA SER A 158 15.36 11.91 19.86
C SER A 158 14.36 12.90 20.49
N GLY A 159 13.10 12.81 20.10
CA GLY A 159 11.99 13.53 20.76
C GLY A 159 10.91 14.11 19.85
N SER A 160 11.07 14.07 18.52
CA SER A 160 10.07 14.56 17.56
C SER A 160 9.30 13.40 16.91
N PRO A 161 8.03 13.55 16.50
CA PRO A 161 7.36 12.65 15.55
C PRO A 161 8.21 12.38 14.29
N SER A 162 9.10 13.32 13.94
CA SER A 162 10.09 13.21 12.86
C SER A 162 11.14 12.11 13.08
N GLY A 163 11.43 11.71 14.32
CA GLY A 163 12.34 10.59 14.61
C GLY A 163 11.78 9.22 14.27
N PHE A 164 10.48 9.13 14.00
CA PHE A 164 9.85 7.90 13.52
C PHE A 164 9.99 7.72 12.00
N LEU A 165 10.42 8.74 11.25
CA LEU A 165 10.59 8.65 9.79
C LEU A 165 11.77 7.74 9.37
N SER A 166 12.54 7.25 10.34
CA SER A 166 13.71 6.39 10.18
C SER A 166 13.38 4.95 9.73
N GLY A 167 12.11 4.57 9.54
CA GLY A 167 11.75 3.26 8.96
C GLY A 167 12.13 2.03 9.81
N LYS A 168 12.81 2.22 10.94
CA LYS A 168 12.96 1.19 11.98
C LYS A 168 11.75 1.21 12.91
N VAL A 169 10.72 0.45 12.57
CA VAL A 169 9.87 -0.14 13.61
C VAL A 169 10.63 -1.33 14.20
N SER A 170 11.74 -1.06 14.89
CA SER A 170 12.50 -2.09 15.63
C SER A 170 12.40 -1.92 17.15
N GLY A 171 11.74 -0.88 17.64
CA GLY A 171 11.20 -0.88 19.00
C GLY A 171 9.83 -1.53 18.95
N ARG A 172 9.56 -2.50 19.84
CA ARG A 172 8.19 -2.97 20.11
C ARG A 172 7.30 -1.72 20.17
N ALA A 173 6.34 -1.59 19.25
CA ALA A 173 5.39 -0.50 19.29
C ALA A 173 4.54 -0.71 20.54
N ASP A 174 4.97 -0.12 21.65
CA ASP A 174 4.22 -0.11 22.90
C ASP A 174 2.85 0.55 22.64
N PRO A 175 1.73 -0.10 22.99
CA PRO A 175 0.38 0.45 22.82
C PRO A 175 0.24 1.85 23.40
N SER A 176 0.87 2.12 24.54
CA SER A 176 0.79 3.41 25.22
C SER A 176 1.40 4.52 24.36
N SER A 177 2.57 4.26 23.78
CA SER A 177 3.22 5.14 22.82
C SER A 177 2.37 5.30 21.55
N PHE A 178 1.82 4.21 21.01
CA PHE A 178 0.95 4.25 19.83
C PHE A 178 -0.29 5.13 20.06
N MET A 179 -0.99 4.95 21.19
CA MET A 179 -2.15 5.76 21.55
C MET A 179 -1.78 7.23 21.66
N ARG A 180 -0.67 7.55 22.34
CA ARG A 180 -0.17 8.92 22.49
C ARG A 180 0.14 9.58 21.14
N TRP A 181 0.84 8.89 20.24
CA TRP A 181 1.23 9.46 18.95
C TRP A 181 0.05 9.67 17.99
N ASN A 182 -0.98 8.85 18.13
CA ASN A 182 -2.20 9.00 17.36
C ASN A 182 -3.24 9.90 18.05
N GLU A 183 -2.93 10.43 19.23
CA GLU A 183 -3.85 11.22 20.05
C GLU A 183 -5.18 10.47 20.28
N PHE A 184 -5.11 9.19 20.66
CA PHE A 184 -6.26 8.38 21.04
C PHE A 184 -6.49 8.46 22.55
N ASP A 185 -7.74 8.75 22.94
CA ASP A 185 -8.17 8.75 24.33
C ASP A 185 -8.85 7.43 24.75
N ALA A 186 -9.34 6.65 23.78
CA ALA A 186 -10.07 5.40 24.00
C ALA A 186 -9.87 4.42 22.82
N LEU A 187 -10.35 3.18 23.01
CA LEU A 187 -10.39 2.15 21.96
C LEU A 187 -11.53 2.35 20.97
N GLU A 188 -12.57 3.06 21.38
CA GLU A 188 -13.70 3.42 20.53
C GLU A 188 -13.35 4.60 19.60
N PRO A 189 -13.99 4.70 18.44
CA PRO A 189 -13.81 5.85 17.57
C PRO A 189 -14.24 7.15 18.27
N CYS A 190 -13.39 8.19 18.20
CA CYS A 190 -13.85 9.55 18.49
C CYS A 190 -14.78 10.01 17.35
N ALA A 191 -15.74 10.88 17.62
CA ALA A 191 -16.67 11.39 16.59
C ALA A 191 -15.90 11.82 15.32
N ASN A 192 -16.21 11.17 14.19
CA ASN A 192 -15.59 11.36 12.86
C ASN A 192 -14.14 10.85 12.69
N THR A 193 -13.66 9.96 13.55
CA THR A 193 -12.34 9.31 13.40
C THR A 193 -12.43 7.80 13.49
N TRP A 194 -11.49 7.09 12.87
CA TRP A 194 -11.41 5.64 12.98
C TRP A 194 -10.78 5.21 14.31
N PRO A 195 -11.16 4.02 14.83
CA PRO A 195 -10.62 3.52 16.09
C PRO A 195 -9.15 3.10 15.96
N PRO A 196 -8.44 2.93 17.09
CA PRO A 196 -7.05 2.52 17.12
C PRO A 196 -6.75 1.24 16.34
N LEU A 197 -7.71 0.29 16.29
CA LEU A 197 -7.54 -0.95 15.54
C LEU A 197 -7.35 -0.70 14.04
N ILE A 198 -8.10 0.23 13.46
CA ILE A 198 -7.96 0.59 12.04
C ILE A 198 -6.61 1.26 11.79
N ALA A 199 -6.19 2.17 12.67
CA ALA A 199 -4.87 2.79 12.60
C ALA A 199 -3.73 1.75 12.73
N ALA A 200 -3.89 0.75 13.60
CA ALA A 200 -2.95 -0.36 13.73
C ALA A 200 -2.92 -1.24 12.47
N ALA A 201 -4.07 -1.52 11.86
CA ALA A 201 -4.19 -2.25 10.60
C ALA A 201 -3.50 -1.53 9.43
N LEU A 202 -3.59 -0.20 9.37
CA LEU A 202 -2.85 0.63 8.42
C LEU A 202 -1.32 0.52 8.63
N SER A 203 -0.87 0.48 9.89
CA SER A 203 0.55 0.39 10.25
C SER A 203 1.18 -0.98 9.96
N GLY A 204 0.37 -2.03 9.86
CA GLY A 204 0.84 -3.42 9.71
C GLY A 204 1.46 -4.04 10.97
N GLY A 205 1.38 -3.36 12.11
CA GLY A 205 1.90 -3.82 13.39
C GLY A 205 1.10 -4.98 13.99
N ALA A 206 1.46 -6.22 13.66
CA ALA A 206 0.74 -7.42 14.12
C ALA A 206 0.66 -7.54 15.65
N SER A 207 1.73 -7.21 16.38
CA SER A 207 1.73 -7.23 17.85
C SER A 207 0.76 -6.20 18.43
N LEU A 208 0.73 -4.99 17.86
CA LEU A 208 -0.19 -3.94 18.27
C LEU A 208 -1.64 -4.33 18.01
N VAL A 209 -1.93 -4.93 16.84
CA VAL A 209 -3.26 -5.47 16.54
C VAL A 209 -3.67 -6.50 17.58
N ALA A 210 -2.81 -7.48 17.87
CA ALA A 210 -3.11 -8.50 18.88
C ALA A 210 -3.34 -7.91 20.28
N GLU A 211 -2.56 -6.90 20.67
CA GLU A 211 -2.71 -6.22 21.96
C GLU A 211 -4.02 -5.42 22.04
N LEU A 212 -4.43 -4.74 20.96
CA LEU A 212 -5.72 -4.03 20.90
C LEU A 212 -6.91 -5.00 20.95
N LEU A 213 -6.81 -6.15 20.29
CA LEU A 213 -7.85 -7.18 20.35
C LEU A 213 -7.96 -7.80 21.75
N ASN A 214 -6.82 -8.04 22.42
CA ASN A 214 -6.82 -8.47 23.82
C ASN A 214 -7.41 -7.42 24.77
N ALA A 215 -7.42 -6.15 24.36
CA ALA A 215 -8.07 -5.05 25.08
C ALA A 215 -9.54 -4.85 24.66
N GLU A 216 -10.15 -5.84 24.01
CA GLU A 216 -11.56 -5.85 23.58
C GLU A 216 -11.91 -4.81 22.49
N ALA A 217 -10.95 -4.38 21.68
CA ALA A 217 -11.26 -3.58 20.50
C ALA A 217 -12.15 -4.37 19.51
N ASP A 218 -13.17 -3.72 18.95
CA ASP A 218 -14.07 -4.34 17.97
C ASP A 218 -13.33 -4.75 16.69
N VAL A 219 -13.11 -6.06 16.55
CA VAL A 219 -12.43 -6.68 15.40
C VAL A 219 -13.16 -6.46 14.07
N ASN A 220 -14.48 -6.30 14.14
CA ASN A 220 -15.38 -6.22 12.99
C ASN A 220 -15.84 -4.79 12.68
N TYR A 221 -15.23 -3.79 13.34
CA TYR A 221 -15.55 -2.39 13.08
C TYR A 221 -15.46 -2.07 11.58
N GLN A 222 -16.53 -1.51 11.03
CA GLN A 222 -16.62 -1.10 9.64
C GLN A 222 -16.51 0.42 9.55
N VAL A 223 -15.60 0.91 8.72
CA VAL A 223 -15.42 2.35 8.53
C VAL A 223 -16.70 2.96 7.95
N PRO A 224 -17.29 4.00 8.56
CA PRO A 224 -18.60 4.52 8.15
C PRO A 224 -18.52 5.34 6.85
N GLU A 225 -17.41 6.04 6.66
CA GLU A 225 -17.19 6.94 5.53
C GLU A 225 -15.93 6.54 4.76
N SER A 226 -15.92 6.88 3.47
CA SER A 226 -14.77 6.58 2.61
C SER A 226 -13.67 7.60 2.80
N GLU A 227 -12.42 7.17 2.91
CA GLU A 227 -11.25 8.06 2.95
C GLU A 227 -10.53 8.06 1.59
N PRO A 228 -10.52 9.19 0.87
CA PRO A 228 -10.00 9.26 -0.50
C PRO A 228 -8.49 9.06 -0.61
N ILE A 229 -7.71 9.40 0.42
CA ILE A 229 -6.23 9.31 0.38
C ILE A 229 -5.77 7.88 0.10
N LEU A 230 -6.39 6.91 0.76
CA LEU A 230 -6.04 5.49 0.67
C LEU A 230 -7.01 4.68 -0.18
N ASN A 231 -8.03 5.32 -0.75
CA ASN A 231 -9.17 4.65 -1.37
C ASN A 231 -9.82 3.61 -0.43
N VAL A 232 -9.90 3.94 0.86
CA VAL A 232 -10.61 3.11 1.84
C VAL A 232 -12.09 3.39 1.67
N ALA A 233 -12.83 2.40 1.19
CA ALA A 233 -14.27 2.49 1.01
C ALA A 233 -15.01 2.37 2.34
N ALA A 234 -16.17 3.04 2.44
CA ALA A 234 -17.14 2.79 3.51
C ALA A 234 -17.45 1.28 3.61
N GLY A 235 -17.70 0.78 4.81
CA GLY A 235 -17.94 -0.63 5.09
C GLY A 235 -16.68 -1.50 5.21
N MET A 236 -15.49 -1.00 4.85
CA MET A 236 -14.24 -1.76 5.04
C MET A 236 -13.94 -1.98 6.52
N SER A 237 -13.56 -3.21 6.87
CA SER A 237 -13.02 -3.57 8.19
C SER A 237 -11.48 -3.55 8.21
N ALA A 238 -10.89 -3.73 9.40
CA ALA A 238 -9.44 -3.89 9.54
C ALA A 238 -8.89 -5.01 8.64
N LEU A 239 -9.66 -6.07 8.43
CA LEU A 239 -9.28 -7.21 7.58
C LEU A 239 -9.19 -6.82 6.10
N HIS A 240 -10.13 -5.99 5.61
CA HIS A 240 -10.08 -5.45 4.25
C HIS A 240 -8.84 -4.58 4.06
N ILE A 241 -8.54 -3.72 5.04
CA ILE A 241 -7.38 -2.82 4.99
C ILE A 241 -6.07 -3.61 4.96
N CYS A 242 -5.90 -4.61 5.82
CA CYS A 242 -4.68 -5.42 5.79
C CYS A 242 -4.53 -6.21 4.49
N SER A 243 -5.64 -6.73 3.95
CA SER A 243 -5.66 -7.44 2.65
C SER A 243 -5.22 -6.51 1.52
N MET A 244 -5.74 -5.27 1.53
CA MET A 244 -5.44 -4.26 0.53
C MET A 244 -3.98 -3.79 0.57
N LEU A 245 -3.42 -3.58 1.77
CA LEU A 245 -2.08 -3.01 1.96
C LEU A 245 -0.94 -4.06 1.98
N GLY A 246 -1.24 -5.36 1.96
CA GLY A 246 -0.19 -6.37 2.08
C GLY A 246 0.26 -6.65 3.52
N ASN A 247 -0.50 -6.21 4.52
CA ASN A 247 -0.14 -6.31 5.93
C ASN A 247 -0.46 -7.72 6.49
N ASN A 248 0.15 -8.75 5.90
CA ASN A 248 -0.23 -10.16 6.09
C ASN A 248 -0.05 -10.67 7.54
N ARG A 249 0.92 -10.11 8.28
CA ARG A 249 1.11 -10.45 9.70
C ARG A 249 -0.02 -9.90 10.58
N ALA A 250 -0.46 -8.67 10.32
CA ALA A 250 -1.58 -8.06 11.01
C ALA A 250 -2.91 -8.71 10.61
N LEU A 251 -3.07 -9.05 9.32
CA LEU A 251 -4.18 -9.85 8.81
C LEU A 251 -4.31 -11.17 9.57
N LYS A 252 -3.20 -11.90 9.78
CA LYS A 252 -3.21 -13.13 10.56
C LYS A 252 -3.66 -12.90 12.01
N ALA A 253 -3.16 -11.84 12.66
CA ALA A 253 -3.59 -11.49 14.02
C ALA A 253 -5.10 -11.17 14.10
N LEU A 254 -5.67 -10.52 13.09
CA LEU A 254 -7.13 -10.29 13.01
C LEU A 254 -7.91 -11.61 12.87
N ILE A 255 -7.44 -12.54 12.03
CA ILE A 255 -8.06 -13.86 11.86
C ILE A 255 -7.97 -14.66 13.17
N ASP A 256 -6.81 -14.67 13.82
CA ASP A 256 -6.61 -15.32 15.12
C ASP A 256 -7.52 -14.71 16.20
N GLY A 257 -7.86 -13.42 16.06
CA GLY A 257 -8.86 -12.70 16.87
C GLY A 257 -10.31 -12.85 16.41
N GLN A 258 -10.62 -13.85 15.59
CA GLN A 258 -11.99 -14.17 15.12
C GLN A 258 -12.67 -13.07 14.28
N ALA A 259 -11.90 -12.35 13.47
CA ALA A 259 -12.46 -11.45 12.46
C ALA A 259 -13.44 -12.18 11.53
N ASP A 260 -14.60 -11.56 11.27
CA ASP A 260 -15.59 -12.06 10.34
C ASP A 260 -15.10 -11.86 8.89
N LEU A 261 -14.88 -12.98 8.20
CA LEU A 261 -14.39 -13.02 6.82
C LEU A 261 -15.49 -12.71 5.79
N SER A 262 -16.76 -12.71 6.22
CA SER A 262 -17.93 -12.52 5.35
C SER A 262 -18.35 -11.06 5.18
N ILE A 263 -17.77 -10.15 5.98
CA ILE A 263 -18.03 -8.71 5.88
C ILE A 263 -17.71 -8.24 4.46
N SER A 264 -18.64 -7.50 3.87
CA SER A 264 -18.47 -6.82 2.60
C SER A 264 -18.46 -5.30 2.78
N ASP A 265 -17.60 -4.61 2.04
CA ASP A 265 -17.60 -3.16 1.96
C ASP A 265 -18.77 -2.59 1.12
N SER A 266 -18.82 -1.27 0.95
CA SER A 266 -19.86 -0.57 0.18
C SER A 266 -19.90 -0.93 -1.31
N HIS A 267 -18.88 -1.59 -1.83
CA HIS A 267 -18.84 -2.13 -3.19
C HIS A 267 -19.26 -3.60 -3.25
N GLY A 268 -19.69 -4.18 -2.12
CA GLY A 268 -20.02 -5.60 -2.00
C GLY A 268 -18.79 -6.51 -2.01
N LYS A 269 -17.59 -5.97 -1.75
CA LYS A 269 -16.34 -6.74 -1.80
C LYS A 269 -15.92 -7.18 -0.41
N THR A 270 -15.59 -8.46 -0.28
CA THR A 270 -15.02 -9.04 0.93
C THR A 270 -13.51 -8.77 1.04
N ALA A 271 -12.91 -9.09 2.18
CA ALA A 271 -11.46 -9.04 2.35
C ALA A 271 -10.72 -9.92 1.31
N LEU A 272 -11.30 -11.05 0.92
CA LEU A 272 -10.74 -11.93 -0.10
C LEU A 272 -10.79 -11.28 -1.49
N ASP A 273 -11.88 -10.61 -1.83
CA ASP A 273 -12.00 -9.88 -3.11
C ASP A 273 -10.94 -8.78 -3.19
N ARG A 274 -10.76 -8.01 -2.11
CA ARG A 274 -9.70 -6.99 -2.02
C ARG A 274 -8.30 -7.60 -2.12
N ALA A 275 -8.06 -8.77 -1.54
CA ALA A 275 -6.77 -9.45 -1.68
C ALA A 275 -6.46 -9.83 -3.14
N HIS A 276 -7.47 -10.28 -3.90
CA HIS A 276 -7.32 -10.59 -5.33
C HIS A 276 -7.05 -9.33 -6.17
N GLU A 277 -7.83 -8.26 -5.96
CA GLU A 277 -7.66 -6.99 -6.67
C GLU A 277 -6.25 -6.42 -6.49
N MET A 278 -5.71 -6.57 -5.29
CA MET A 278 -4.40 -6.06 -4.91
C MET A 278 -3.26 -7.05 -5.15
N LYS A 279 -3.57 -8.23 -5.72
CA LYS A 279 -2.62 -9.32 -6.00
C LYS A 279 -1.82 -9.75 -4.76
N ASN A 280 -2.47 -9.73 -3.60
CA ASN A 280 -1.89 -10.12 -2.34
C ASN A 280 -2.06 -11.63 -2.13
N HIS A 281 -1.17 -12.42 -2.74
CA HIS A 281 -1.23 -13.88 -2.70
C HIS A 281 -1.20 -14.46 -1.28
N ASP A 282 -0.42 -13.87 -0.38
CA ASP A 282 -0.32 -14.32 1.01
C ASP A 282 -1.65 -14.13 1.76
N ALA A 283 -2.33 -12.99 1.58
CA ALA A 283 -3.65 -12.77 2.16
C ALA A 283 -4.68 -13.75 1.59
N VAL A 284 -4.66 -14.01 0.28
CA VAL A 284 -5.52 -15.03 -0.34
C VAL A 284 -5.32 -16.39 0.31
N VAL A 285 -4.06 -16.82 0.51
CA VAL A 285 -3.74 -18.08 1.19
C VAL A 285 -4.26 -18.07 2.62
N HIS A 286 -4.01 -17.01 3.38
CA HIS A 286 -4.46 -16.93 4.77
C HIS A 286 -5.98 -17.01 4.87
N LEU A 287 -6.72 -16.20 4.10
CA LEU A 287 -8.18 -16.13 4.14
C LEU A 287 -8.85 -17.44 3.68
N LEU A 288 -8.32 -18.09 2.64
CA LEU A 288 -8.85 -19.38 2.17
C LEU A 288 -8.50 -20.56 3.08
N CYS A 289 -7.34 -20.52 3.74
CA CYS A 289 -6.93 -21.60 4.65
C CYS A 289 -7.61 -21.53 6.03
N THR A 290 -8.32 -20.45 6.33
CA THR A 290 -8.98 -20.22 7.62
C THR A 290 -10.50 -20.11 7.51
N GLY A 291 -11.03 -19.73 6.34
CA GLY A 291 -12.46 -19.69 6.09
C GLY A 291 -13.02 -21.00 5.56
N ASP A 292 -14.27 -21.31 5.91
CA ASP A 292 -15.11 -22.31 5.22
C ASP A 292 -15.56 -21.83 3.82
N GLY A 293 -14.97 -20.75 3.30
CA GLY A 293 -15.36 -20.07 2.07
C GLY A 293 -15.13 -20.90 0.81
N GLU A 294 -16.10 -20.86 -0.10
CA GLU A 294 -15.99 -21.48 -1.42
C GLU A 294 -14.83 -20.87 -2.21
N ILE A 295 -13.99 -21.72 -2.81
CA ILE A 295 -12.88 -21.30 -3.67
C ILE A 295 -13.49 -20.76 -4.96
N PRO A 296 -13.39 -19.46 -5.29
CA PRO A 296 -13.84 -18.98 -6.59
C PRO A 296 -12.95 -19.59 -7.67
N GLY A 297 -13.57 -20.12 -8.73
CA GLY A 297 -12.94 -20.91 -9.80
C GLY A 297 -12.00 -20.14 -10.75
N HIS A 298 -11.19 -19.21 -10.25
CA HIS A 298 -10.15 -18.57 -11.03
C HIS A 298 -8.92 -19.48 -11.11
N ALA A 299 -8.40 -19.72 -12.32
CA ALA A 299 -7.25 -20.59 -12.57
C ALA A 299 -6.00 -20.20 -11.75
N ASP A 300 -5.83 -18.89 -11.48
CA ASP A 300 -4.71 -18.35 -10.70
C ASP A 300 -4.82 -18.68 -9.20
N THR A 301 -6.04 -18.77 -8.67
CA THR A 301 -6.30 -19.10 -7.25
C THR A 301 -5.97 -20.57 -6.98
N LEU A 302 -6.32 -21.47 -7.89
CA LEU A 302 -5.95 -22.90 -7.83
C LEU A 302 -4.43 -23.10 -7.89
N ALA A 303 -3.73 -22.38 -8.77
CA ALA A 303 -2.27 -22.43 -8.86
C ALA A 303 -1.59 -21.92 -7.58
N THR A 304 -2.13 -20.84 -6.99
CA THR A 304 -1.62 -20.24 -5.74
C THR A 304 -1.83 -21.17 -4.54
N CYS A 305 -3.00 -21.81 -4.42
CA CYS A 305 -3.28 -22.83 -3.40
C CYS A 305 -2.38 -24.06 -3.54
N CYS A 306 -2.17 -24.55 -4.77
CA CYS A 306 -1.27 -25.69 -5.04
C CYS A 306 0.20 -25.39 -4.70
N ALA A 307 0.66 -24.15 -4.86
CA ALA A 307 2.00 -23.74 -4.44
C ALA A 307 2.13 -23.66 -2.91
N ALA A 308 1.11 -23.14 -2.21
CA ALA A 308 1.09 -23.02 -0.75
C ALA A 308 0.99 -24.37 -0.02
N CYS A 309 0.36 -25.38 -0.63
CA CYS A 309 0.24 -26.74 -0.09
C CYS A 309 1.58 -27.45 0.19
N ARG A 310 2.69 -27.04 -0.42
CA ARG A 310 4.01 -27.64 -0.15
C ARG A 310 4.58 -27.31 1.23
N SER A 311 3.95 -26.39 1.98
CA SER A 311 4.48 -25.83 3.23
C SER A 311 3.63 -26.15 4.49
N ILE A 312 2.50 -26.85 4.37
CA ILE A 312 1.52 -26.98 5.47
C ILE A 312 1.19 -28.45 5.81
N SER A 313 1.06 -28.73 7.12
CA SER A 313 0.88 -30.05 7.74
C SER A 313 -0.15 -30.99 7.08
N ILE A 314 0.18 -32.29 7.11
CA ILE A 314 -0.52 -33.44 6.51
C ILE A 314 -2.04 -33.49 6.78
N HIS A 315 -2.52 -33.04 7.94
CA HIS A 315 -3.95 -33.03 8.24
C HIS A 315 -4.76 -32.00 7.41
N ARG A 316 -4.16 -30.85 7.05
CA ARG A 316 -4.82 -29.82 6.23
C ARG A 316 -4.77 -30.14 4.74
N LEU A 317 -3.75 -30.90 4.31
CA LEU A 317 -3.69 -31.47 2.96
C LEU A 317 -4.90 -32.37 2.68
N ASN A 318 -5.31 -33.22 3.62
CA ASN A 318 -6.46 -34.12 3.42
C ASN A 318 -7.80 -33.37 3.27
N TRP A 319 -7.99 -32.26 3.98
CA TRP A 319 -9.20 -31.44 3.87
C TRP A 319 -9.27 -30.71 2.52
N LEU A 320 -8.14 -30.15 2.06
CA LEU A 320 -8.08 -29.47 0.76
C LEU A 320 -8.18 -30.47 -0.41
N ASN A 321 -7.57 -31.65 -0.30
CA ASN A 321 -7.67 -32.71 -1.31
C ASN A 321 -9.12 -33.20 -1.46
N PHE A 322 -9.86 -33.33 -0.34
CA PHE A 322 -11.26 -33.71 -0.35
C PHE A 322 -12.16 -32.68 -1.05
N ARG A 323 -11.92 -31.37 -0.85
CA ARG A 323 -12.66 -30.29 -1.54
C ARG A 323 -12.23 -30.15 -3.00
N LEU A 324 -10.95 -30.28 -3.32
CA LEU A 324 -10.45 -30.28 -4.70
C LEU A 324 -11.02 -31.46 -5.49
N GLN A 325 -11.07 -32.67 -4.92
CA GLN A 325 -11.74 -33.82 -5.56
C GLN A 325 -13.20 -33.54 -5.86
N ASN A 326 -13.96 -32.95 -4.93
CA ASN A 326 -15.35 -32.58 -5.18
C ASN A 326 -15.53 -31.50 -6.28
N ILE A 327 -14.60 -30.54 -6.39
CA ILE A 327 -14.62 -29.52 -7.45
C ILE A 327 -14.24 -30.16 -8.80
N PHE A 328 -13.22 -31.04 -8.83
CA PHE A 328 -12.84 -31.79 -10.03
C PHE A 328 -13.95 -32.75 -10.48
N ASP A 329 -14.64 -33.42 -9.57
CA ASP A 329 -15.78 -34.30 -9.89
C ASP A 329 -16.96 -33.49 -10.49
N HIS A 330 -17.21 -32.27 -9.98
CA HIS A 330 -18.20 -31.37 -10.57
C HIS A 330 -17.78 -30.78 -11.93
N LEU A 331 -16.48 -30.56 -12.17
CA LEU A 331 -15.96 -30.09 -13.45
C LEU A 331 -15.95 -31.20 -14.52
N ILE A 332 -15.65 -32.44 -14.12
CA ILE A 332 -15.61 -33.62 -15.00
C ILE A 332 -17.02 -34.02 -15.49
N ILE A 333 -18.06 -33.78 -14.69
CA ILE A 333 -19.45 -34.04 -15.12
C ILE A 333 -19.92 -33.04 -16.19
N HIS A 334 -19.32 -31.84 -16.27
CA HIS A 334 -19.74 -30.81 -17.22
C HIS A 334 -18.89 -30.69 -18.50
N GLN A 335 -17.68 -31.26 -18.52
CA GLN A 335 -16.86 -31.34 -19.73
C GLN A 335 -16.21 -32.72 -19.84
N GLY A 336 -16.72 -33.53 -20.78
CA GLY A 336 -16.17 -34.84 -21.10
C GLY A 336 -14.78 -34.74 -21.74
N LEU A 337 -13.75 -34.56 -20.91
CA LEU A 337 -12.35 -34.63 -21.29
C LEU A 337 -11.58 -35.44 -20.24
N THR A 338 -11.45 -36.72 -20.52
CA THR A 338 -10.50 -37.64 -19.89
C THR A 338 -9.07 -37.12 -20.03
N LEU A 339 -8.40 -36.87 -18.91
CA LEU A 339 -6.94 -36.74 -18.84
C LEU A 339 -6.42 -37.73 -17.81
N PHE A 340 -5.72 -38.75 -18.30
CA PHE A 340 -4.94 -39.70 -17.54
C PHE A 340 -3.80 -38.97 -16.82
N CYS A 341 -3.69 -39.13 -15.50
CA CYS A 341 -2.46 -38.85 -14.74
C CYS A 341 -1.84 -40.18 -14.32
N THR A 342 -0.58 -40.40 -14.73
CA THR A 342 0.36 -41.34 -14.11
C THR A 342 1.15 -40.67 -13.00
#